data_AF-A0AAD4LRQ7-F1
#
_entry.id   AF-A0AAD4LRQ7-F1
#
_cell.length_a   1.000
_cell.length_b   1.000
_cell.length_c   1.000
_cell.angle_alpha   90.00
_cell.angle_beta   90.00
_cell.angle_gamma   90.00
#
_symmetry.space_group_name_H-M   'P 1'
#
loop_
_entity.id
_entity.type
_entity.pdbx_description
1 polymer ?
#
loop_
_entity_poly.entity_id
_entity_poly.type
_entity_poly.pdbx_seq_one_letter_code
_entity_poly.pdbx_strand_id
1 'polypeptide(L)'
;MEVFTTRLESFTKPRRVKHSTTKRTLSLKWPHPSHFVATPDTLTEAGFFFNPSWDARDNVECYFCGKSLDGWDEQDDPFAIHWDKCKDRCAWAVVRCGIPEDIDRKGNFAFKDPTREPDGNAMKKARLATFKANDSWPHDRVKGHGAHSNKMAKAGFVFTPQTPGDDTGTCLYCGVSLSGWDDDDDPL
;
A
#
# COMPACT_ATOMS: atom_id res chain seq x y z
N MET A 1 12.86 -0.92 2.53
CA MET A 1 11.43 -0.83 2.15
C MET A 1 10.60 -0.83 3.42
N GLU A 2 9.57 0.02 3.49
CA GLU A 2 8.60 0.00 4.59
C GLU A 2 7.61 -1.16 4.37
N VAL A 3 7.86 -2.29 5.05
CA VAL A 3 7.00 -3.50 5.00
C VAL A 3 5.74 -3.33 5.85
N PHE A 4 4.73 -4.18 5.65
CA PHE A 4 3.44 -4.05 6.33
C PHE A 4 3.56 -3.95 7.86
N THR A 5 4.31 -4.85 8.50
CA THR A 5 4.42 -4.87 9.96
C THR A 5 5.07 -3.60 10.50
N THR A 6 6.14 -3.09 9.88
CA THR A 6 6.78 -1.83 10.29
C THR A 6 5.82 -0.65 10.18
N ARG A 7 5.02 -0.60 9.11
CA ARG A 7 4.01 0.44 8.91
C ARG A 7 2.90 0.37 9.96
N LEU A 8 2.39 -0.82 10.26
CA LEU A 8 1.37 -1.00 11.30
C LEU A 8 1.92 -0.65 12.69
N GLU A 9 3.13 -1.10 13.00
CA GLU A 9 3.79 -0.80 14.28
C GLU A 9 3.95 0.70 14.53
N SER A 10 4.08 1.50 13.48
CA SER A 10 4.21 2.95 13.58
C SER A 10 3.04 3.62 14.30
N PHE A 11 1.83 3.03 14.26
CA PHE A 11 0.65 3.54 14.95
C PHE A 11 0.61 3.16 16.44
N THR A 12 1.30 2.08 16.82
CA THR A 12 1.30 1.56 18.20
C THR A 12 2.37 2.20 19.08
N LYS A 13 3.53 2.52 18.48
CA LYS A 13 4.68 3.07 19.19
C LYS A 13 4.58 4.59 19.27
N PRO A 14 4.70 5.20 20.47
CA PRO A 14 4.75 6.65 20.57
C PRO A 14 5.94 7.23 19.80
N ARG A 15 5.69 8.23 18.95
CA ARG A 15 6.71 8.95 18.19
C ARG A 15 7.06 10.26 18.87
N ARG A 16 8.35 10.51 19.05
CA ARG A 16 8.84 11.76 19.64
C ARG A 16 9.02 12.80 18.54
N VAL A 17 8.26 13.89 18.61
CA VAL A 17 8.37 15.04 17.70
C VAL A 17 8.95 16.24 18.43
N LYS A 18 9.71 17.07 17.71
CA LYS A 18 10.33 18.29 18.25
C LYS A 18 9.63 19.51 17.66
N HIS A 19 9.48 20.56 18.46
CA HIS A 19 9.09 21.86 17.93
C HIS A 19 10.22 22.39 17.03
N SER A 20 9.88 23.01 15.91
CA SER A 20 10.88 23.51 14.95
C SER A 20 11.76 24.61 15.54
N THR A 21 11.19 25.51 16.34
CA THR A 21 11.89 26.69 16.88
C THR A 21 12.25 26.62 18.37
N THR A 22 11.69 25.68 19.13
CA THR A 22 11.94 25.58 20.57
C THR A 22 12.49 24.20 20.93
N LYS A 23 13.16 24.06 22.07
CA LYS A 23 13.66 22.77 22.56
C LYS A 23 12.55 21.84 23.09
N ARG A 24 11.27 22.18 22.89
CA ARG A 24 10.13 21.39 23.36
C ARG A 24 9.98 20.11 22.53
N THR A 25 9.59 19.03 23.18
CA THR A 25 9.30 17.75 22.54
C THR A 25 7.96 17.21 22.98
N LEU A 26 7.22 16.61 22.07
CA LEU A 26 5.99 15.87 22.35
C LEU A 26 6.19 14.40 22.00
N SER A 27 5.45 13.53 22.68
CA SER A 27 5.32 12.13 22.34
C SER A 27 3.90 11.92 21.85
N LEU A 28 3.75 11.56 20.57
CA LEU A 28 2.46 11.42 19.89
C LEU A 28 2.19 9.95 19.58
N LYS A 29 0.92 9.56 19.67
CA LYS A 29 0.38 8.28 19.23
C LYS A 29 -0.78 8.57 18.29
N TRP A 30 -1.22 7.56 17.53
CA TRP A 30 -2.44 7.67 16.76
C TRP A 30 -3.59 8.12 17.69
N PRO A 31 -4.23 9.28 17.42
CA PRO A 31 -5.14 9.87 18.39
C PRO A 31 -6.58 9.38 18.24
N HIS A 32 -6.92 8.75 17.12
CA HIS A 32 -8.31 8.49 16.76
C HIS A 32 -8.85 7.16 17.30
N PRO A 33 -10.11 7.11 17.74
CA PRO A 33 -10.75 5.88 18.24
C PRO A 33 -10.93 4.81 17.17
N SER A 34 -11.17 3.57 17.60
CA SER A 34 -11.40 2.42 16.70
C SER A 34 -12.72 2.43 15.93
N HIS A 35 -13.65 3.36 16.23
CA HIS A 35 -14.91 3.50 15.48
C HIS A 35 -14.77 4.39 14.25
N PHE A 36 -13.64 5.09 14.09
CA PHE A 36 -13.32 5.81 12.86
C PHE A 36 -13.10 4.83 11.72
N VAL A 37 -13.40 5.24 10.50
CA VAL A 37 -13.07 4.46 9.30
C VAL A 37 -11.55 4.39 9.11
N ALA A 38 -10.84 5.48 9.41
CA ALA A 38 -9.38 5.57 9.42
C ALA A 38 -8.78 4.95 10.69
N THR A 39 -8.64 3.63 10.71
CA THR A 39 -7.95 2.87 11.75
C THR A 39 -6.50 2.59 11.34
N PRO A 40 -5.61 2.23 12.28
CA PRO A 40 -4.25 1.78 11.94
C PRO A 40 -4.22 0.70 10.84
N ASP A 41 -5.13 -0.26 10.88
CA ASP A 41 -5.23 -1.33 9.88
C ASP A 41 -5.66 -0.80 8.51
N THR A 42 -6.74 -0.01 8.43
CA THR A 42 -7.21 0.52 7.13
C THR A 42 -6.24 1.52 6.51
N LEU A 43 -5.57 2.34 7.33
CA LEU A 43 -4.50 3.24 6.89
C LEU A 43 -3.30 2.44 6.37
N THR A 44 -2.87 1.40 7.09
CA THR A 44 -1.74 0.57 6.67
C THR A 44 -2.06 -0.16 5.37
N GLU A 45 -3.26 -0.74 5.24
CA GLU A 45 -3.72 -1.37 4.01
C GLU A 45 -3.79 -0.40 2.82
N ALA A 46 -4.24 0.84 3.05
CA ALA A 46 -4.24 1.89 2.03
C ALA A 46 -2.83 2.39 1.66
N GLY A 47 -1.79 1.91 2.34
CA GLY A 47 -0.39 2.20 2.02
C GLY A 47 0.24 3.25 2.92
N PHE A 48 -0.37 3.58 4.05
CA PHE A 48 0.12 4.62 4.95
C PHE A 48 0.90 4.07 6.14
N PHE A 49 1.71 4.93 6.75
CA PHE A 49 2.29 4.74 8.08
C PHE A 49 2.16 6.05 8.86
N PHE A 50 2.10 5.97 10.19
CA PHE A 50 2.02 7.13 11.07
C PHE A 50 3.33 7.93 11.05
N ASN A 51 3.26 9.19 10.62
CA ASN A 51 4.38 10.11 10.52
C ASN A 51 4.01 11.51 11.07
N PRO A 52 3.68 11.63 12.37
CA PRO A 52 3.20 12.88 12.94
C PRO A 52 4.31 13.93 12.99
N SER A 53 3.91 15.18 12.95
CA SER A 53 4.76 16.32 13.27
C SER A 53 4.21 17.08 14.47
N TRP A 54 4.87 18.17 14.86
CA TRP A 54 4.35 19.02 15.93
C TRP A 54 2.98 19.64 15.58
N ASP A 55 2.85 20.09 14.33
CA ASP A 55 1.68 20.82 13.84
C ASP A 55 0.63 19.89 13.20
N ALA A 56 1.03 18.69 12.79
CA ALA A 56 0.17 17.69 12.16
C ALA A 56 0.21 16.37 12.97
N ARG A 57 -0.65 16.28 14.00
CA ARG A 57 -0.53 15.26 15.05
C ARG A 57 -1.04 13.88 14.66
N ASP A 58 -1.94 13.82 13.69
CA ASP A 58 -2.51 12.61 13.10
C ASP A 58 -2.03 12.39 11.66
N ASN A 59 -0.89 13.00 11.29
CA ASN A 59 -0.35 12.84 9.94
C ASN A 59 0.08 11.40 9.66
N VAL A 60 -0.27 10.92 8.48
CA VAL A 60 0.21 9.68 7.89
C VAL A 60 0.90 9.95 6.56
N GLU A 61 1.77 9.05 6.13
CA GLU A 61 2.49 9.19 4.86
C GLU A 61 2.45 7.88 4.06
N CYS A 62 2.22 7.98 2.75
CA CYS A 62 2.20 6.81 1.89
C CYS A 62 3.61 6.29 1.64
N TYR A 63 3.87 5.01 1.91
CA TYR A 63 5.20 4.41 1.69
C TYR A 63 5.65 4.40 0.22
N PHE A 64 4.68 4.46 -0.70
CA PHE A 64 4.92 4.35 -2.13
C PHE A 64 5.11 5.71 -2.79
N CYS A 65 4.18 6.65 -2.57
CA CYS A 65 4.21 7.96 -3.24
C CYS A 65 4.63 9.13 -2.34
N GLY A 66 4.88 8.91 -1.05
CA GLY A 66 5.25 9.96 -0.11
C GLY A 66 4.15 10.98 0.20
N LYS A 67 2.91 10.73 -0.21
CA LYS A 67 1.80 11.65 0.08
C LYS A 67 1.53 11.67 1.58
N SER A 68 1.66 12.85 2.19
CA SER A 68 1.22 13.13 3.55
C SER A 68 -0.25 13.56 3.61
N LEU A 69 -0.98 13.06 4.61
CA LEU A 69 -2.39 13.35 4.90
C LEU A 69 -2.60 13.42 6.42
N ASP A 70 -3.23 14.49 6.88
CA ASP A 70 -3.58 14.78 8.28
C ASP A 70 -5.03 15.31 8.37
N GLY A 71 -5.50 15.54 9.60
CA GLY A 71 -6.84 16.07 9.85
C GLY A 71 -7.95 15.07 9.54
N TRP A 72 -7.79 13.82 9.99
CA TRP A 72 -8.73 12.73 9.73
C TRP A 72 -10.00 12.85 10.57
N ASP A 73 -11.15 12.78 9.90
CA ASP A 73 -12.48 12.75 10.51
C ASP A 73 -13.04 11.32 10.62
N GLU A 74 -14.13 11.15 11.38
CA GLU A 74 -14.69 9.83 11.72
C GLU A 74 -15.08 9.00 10.48
N GLN A 75 -15.57 9.65 9.43
CA GLN A 75 -16.08 9.00 8.22
C GLN A 75 -15.05 8.97 7.06
N ASP A 76 -13.83 9.46 7.27
CA ASP A 76 -12.81 9.50 6.23
C ASP A 76 -12.31 8.09 5.90
N ASP A 77 -12.55 7.66 4.65
CA ASP A 77 -12.03 6.41 4.12
C ASP A 77 -10.61 6.59 3.55
N PRO A 78 -9.58 5.96 4.14
CA PRO A 78 -8.21 6.05 3.65
C PRO A 78 -8.02 5.61 2.20
N PHE A 79 -8.75 4.60 1.74
CA PHE A 79 -8.66 4.11 0.37
C PHE A 79 -9.26 5.13 -0.60
N ALA A 80 -10.46 5.63 -0.32
CA ALA A 80 -11.12 6.62 -1.17
C ALA A 80 -10.28 7.90 -1.29
N ILE A 81 -9.77 8.42 -0.17
CA ILE A 81 -8.95 9.62 -0.15
C ILE A 81 -7.62 9.41 -0.89
N HIS A 82 -6.94 8.27 -0.68
CA HIS A 82 -5.68 7.99 -1.36
C HIS A 82 -5.87 7.83 -2.88
N TRP A 83 -6.93 7.14 -3.29
CA TRP A 83 -7.32 7.00 -4.68
C TRP A 83 -7.57 8.37 -5.32
N ASP A 84 -8.49 9.17 -4.76
CA ASP A 84 -8.87 10.47 -5.32
C ASP A 84 -7.68 11.42 -5.45
N LYS A 85 -6.85 11.51 -4.40
CA LYS A 85 -5.72 12.45 -4.36
C LYS A 85 -4.49 11.97 -5.13
N CYS A 86 -4.35 10.67 -5.43
CA CYS A 86 -3.07 10.10 -5.90
C CYS A 86 -3.14 9.08 -7.05
N LYS A 87 -4.31 8.77 -7.63
CA LYS A 87 -4.44 7.79 -8.73
C LYS A 87 -3.50 8.03 -9.91
N ASP A 88 -3.15 9.29 -10.21
CA ASP A 88 -2.29 9.63 -11.35
C ASP A 88 -0.78 9.53 -11.04
N ARG A 89 -0.40 9.30 -9.78
CA ARG A 89 1.02 9.31 -9.34
C ARG A 89 1.42 8.17 -8.41
N CYS A 90 0.47 7.38 -7.90
CA CYS A 90 0.75 6.29 -6.96
C CYS A 90 0.23 4.97 -7.51
N ALA A 91 1.13 4.07 -7.89
CA ALA A 91 0.74 2.75 -8.36
C ALA A 91 0.03 1.94 -7.27
N TRP A 92 0.40 2.11 -5.99
CA TRP A 92 -0.31 1.48 -4.88
C TRP A 92 -1.76 1.94 -4.78
N ALA A 93 -2.02 3.24 -4.91
CA ALA A 93 -3.39 3.76 -4.97
C ALA A 93 -4.18 3.14 -6.13
N VAL A 94 -3.54 2.98 -7.29
CA VAL A 94 -4.19 2.38 -8.48
C VAL A 94 -4.57 0.91 -8.27
N VAL A 95 -3.66 0.09 -7.74
CA VAL A 95 -3.88 -1.36 -7.60
C VAL A 95 -4.68 -1.74 -6.37
N ARG A 96 -4.60 -0.97 -5.27
CA ARG A 96 -5.23 -1.31 -3.99
C ARG A 96 -6.41 -0.42 -3.64
N CYS A 97 -6.24 0.90 -3.74
CA CYS A 97 -7.24 1.87 -3.30
C CYS A 97 -8.34 2.11 -4.34
N GLY A 98 -8.08 1.85 -5.62
CA GLY A 98 -9.07 1.95 -6.70
C GLY A 98 -10.01 0.75 -6.84
N ILE A 99 -9.78 -0.35 -6.12
CA ILE A 99 -10.61 -1.57 -6.21
C ILE A 99 -12.11 -1.30 -5.99
N PRO A 100 -12.53 -0.45 -5.02
CA PRO A 100 -13.95 -0.14 -4.85
C PRO A 100 -14.62 0.46 -6.09
N GLU A 101 -13.88 1.16 -6.96
CA GLU A 101 -14.39 1.72 -8.21
C GLU A 101 -14.70 0.63 -9.26
N ASP A 102 -14.06 -0.52 -9.13
CA ASP A 102 -14.17 -1.65 -10.06
C ASP A 102 -15.32 -2.60 -9.71
N ILE A 103 -15.95 -2.41 -8.54
CA ILE A 103 -16.98 -3.30 -7.98
C ILE A 103 -18.37 -2.67 -8.17
N ASP A 104 -19.34 -3.47 -8.63
CA ASP A 104 -20.72 -3.04 -8.78
C ASP A 104 -21.51 -3.09 -7.45
N ARG A 105 -22.77 -2.65 -7.49
CA ARG A 105 -23.65 -2.66 -6.30
C ARG A 105 -23.96 -4.07 -5.76
N LYS A 106 -23.67 -5.12 -6.53
CA LYS A 106 -23.86 -6.52 -6.16
C LYS A 106 -22.56 -7.16 -5.64
N GLY A 107 -21.46 -6.41 -5.58
CA GLY A 107 -20.17 -6.91 -5.14
C GLY A 107 -19.37 -7.64 -6.23
N ASN A 108 -19.78 -7.56 -7.50
CA ASN A 108 -19.04 -8.19 -8.61
C ASN A 108 -18.09 -7.19 -9.26
N PHE A 109 -16.93 -7.68 -9.69
CA PHE A 109 -16.05 -6.90 -10.55
C PHE A 109 -16.73 -6.60 -11.89
N ALA A 110 -16.84 -5.31 -12.21
CA ALA A 110 -17.53 -4.79 -13.40
C ALA A 110 -16.67 -3.85 -14.25
N PHE A 111 -15.52 -3.40 -13.75
CA PHE A 111 -14.49 -2.63 -14.49
C PHE A 111 -15.07 -1.58 -15.46
N LYS A 112 -15.89 -0.66 -14.95
CA LYS A 112 -16.56 0.36 -15.78
C LYS A 112 -15.57 1.24 -16.55
N ASP A 113 -14.37 1.41 -16.01
CA ASP A 113 -13.24 2.03 -16.68
C ASP A 113 -12.39 0.93 -17.35
N PRO A 114 -12.34 0.86 -18.70
CA PRO A 114 -11.56 -0.15 -19.42
C PRO A 114 -10.05 -0.09 -19.12
N THR A 115 -9.54 1.04 -18.62
CA THR A 115 -8.12 1.14 -18.24
C THR A 115 -7.80 0.38 -16.95
N ARG A 116 -8.83 0.03 -16.17
CA ARG A 116 -8.73 -0.69 -14.90
C ARG A 116 -8.97 -2.20 -15.02
N GLU A 117 -9.25 -2.69 -16.22
CA GLU A 117 -9.32 -4.12 -16.54
C GLU A 117 -8.04 -4.84 -16.05
N PRO A 118 -8.14 -5.94 -15.27
CA PRO A 118 -6.98 -6.61 -14.68
C PRO A 118 -5.96 -7.07 -15.72
N ASP A 119 -6.42 -7.52 -16.90
CA ASP A 119 -5.59 -7.96 -18.02
C ASP A 119 -5.05 -6.81 -18.88
N GLY A 120 -5.50 -5.59 -18.64
CA GLY A 120 -5.06 -4.38 -19.33
C GLY A 120 -3.60 -4.04 -19.05
N ASN A 121 -2.93 -3.44 -20.04
CA ASN A 121 -1.53 -3.02 -19.92
C ASN A 121 -1.31 -2.01 -18.79
N ALA A 122 -2.28 -1.13 -18.55
CA ALA A 122 -2.21 -0.13 -17.47
C ALA A 122 -2.13 -0.82 -16.10
N MET A 123 -3.02 -1.78 -15.82
CA MET A 123 -3.01 -2.52 -14.56
C MET A 123 -1.80 -3.43 -14.42
N LYS A 124 -1.35 -4.11 -15.49
CA LYS A 124 -0.09 -4.88 -15.48
C LYS A 124 1.10 -3.99 -15.13
N LYS A 125 1.18 -2.78 -15.69
CA LYS A 125 2.23 -1.80 -15.38
C LYS A 125 2.14 -1.30 -13.94
N ALA A 126 0.94 -1.02 -13.44
CA ALA A 126 0.73 -0.59 -12.07
C ALA A 126 1.15 -1.69 -11.06
N ARG A 127 0.79 -2.95 -11.32
CA ARG A 127 1.25 -4.10 -10.52
C ARG A 127 2.76 -4.25 -10.57
N LEU A 128 3.37 -4.20 -11.75
CA LEU A 128 4.83 -4.28 -11.90
C LEU A 128 5.55 -3.20 -11.09
N ALA A 129 5.01 -1.98 -11.03
CA ALA A 129 5.60 -0.90 -10.25
C ALA A 129 5.69 -1.22 -8.75
N THR A 130 4.82 -2.09 -8.20
CA THR A 130 4.91 -2.53 -6.80
C THR A 130 6.16 -3.37 -6.52
N PHE A 131 6.57 -4.21 -7.48
CA PHE A 131 7.80 -5.02 -7.39
C PHE A 131 9.07 -4.19 -7.60
N LYS A 132 8.99 -3.16 -8.44
CA LYS A 132 10.13 -2.28 -8.77
C LYS A 132 10.37 -1.18 -7.74
N ALA A 133 9.44 -0.95 -6.81
CA ALA A 133 9.63 0.04 -5.77
C ALA A 133 10.88 -0.30 -4.93
N ASN A 134 11.85 0.62 -4.91
CA ASN A 134 13.10 0.50 -4.15
C ASN A 134 13.88 -0.81 -4.40
N ASP A 135 13.85 -1.35 -5.63
CA ASP A 135 14.54 -2.60 -6.04
C ASP A 135 14.39 -3.76 -5.05
N SER A 136 13.18 -3.88 -4.48
CA SER A 136 12.93 -4.72 -3.31
C SER A 136 12.44 -6.13 -3.64
N TRP A 137 12.04 -6.42 -4.88
CA TRP A 137 11.77 -7.79 -5.30
C TRP A 137 13.09 -8.57 -5.48
N PRO A 138 13.34 -9.63 -4.68
CA PRO A 138 14.64 -10.30 -4.67
C PRO A 138 14.94 -11.04 -5.99
N HIS A 139 13.91 -11.58 -6.64
CA HIS A 139 14.06 -12.52 -7.74
C HIS A 139 14.42 -11.87 -9.08
N ASP A 140 14.28 -10.55 -9.21
CA ASP A 140 14.71 -9.82 -10.42
C ASP A 140 16.23 -9.83 -10.61
N ARG A 141 16.99 -10.10 -9.55
CA ARG A 141 18.46 -10.19 -9.59
C ARG A 141 18.93 -11.58 -10.01
N VAL A 142 18.06 -12.58 -9.98
CA VAL A 142 18.37 -13.97 -10.30
C VAL A 142 18.01 -14.24 -11.76
N LYS A 143 19.04 -14.51 -12.57
CA LYS A 143 18.84 -14.73 -14.01
C LYS A 143 18.02 -15.99 -14.25
N GLY A 144 16.87 -15.84 -14.88
CA GLY A 144 16.01 -16.95 -15.28
C GLY A 144 15.04 -17.43 -14.21
N HIS A 145 15.00 -16.77 -13.04
CA HIS A 145 14.06 -17.11 -11.97
C HIS A 145 12.60 -17.08 -12.46
N GLY A 146 11.85 -18.12 -12.12
CA GLY A 146 10.46 -18.33 -12.51
C GLY A 146 9.53 -17.20 -12.05
N ALA A 147 9.65 -16.78 -10.79
CA ALA A 147 8.96 -15.63 -10.21
C ALA A 147 9.55 -14.23 -10.54
N HIS A 148 10.09 -13.99 -11.73
CA HIS A 148 10.52 -12.65 -12.15
C HIS A 148 9.34 -11.64 -12.11
N SER A 149 9.58 -10.39 -11.72
CA SER A 149 8.52 -9.40 -11.43
C SER A 149 7.51 -9.21 -12.57
N ASN A 150 7.98 -9.30 -13.82
CA ASN A 150 7.13 -9.20 -15.02
C ASN A 150 6.10 -10.34 -15.08
N LYS A 151 6.50 -11.57 -14.73
CA LYS A 151 5.60 -12.73 -14.70
C LYS A 151 4.61 -12.60 -13.55
N MET A 152 5.09 -12.24 -12.35
CA MET A 152 4.25 -11.95 -11.18
C MET A 152 3.16 -10.91 -11.49
N ALA A 153 3.55 -9.77 -12.04
CA ALA A 153 2.60 -8.71 -12.41
C ALA A 153 1.63 -9.13 -13.52
N LYS A 154 2.09 -9.95 -14.48
CA LYS A 154 1.23 -10.48 -15.55
C LYS A 154 0.19 -11.46 -15.00
N ALA A 155 0.56 -12.27 -14.02
CA ALA A 155 -0.31 -13.22 -13.32
C ALA A 155 -1.32 -12.57 -12.36
N GLY A 156 -1.23 -11.26 -12.13
CA GLY A 156 -2.18 -10.53 -11.29
C GLY A 156 -1.68 -10.23 -9.89
N PHE A 157 -0.47 -10.64 -9.53
CA PHE A 157 0.12 -10.34 -8.23
C PHE A 157 0.62 -8.90 -8.13
N VAL A 158 0.55 -8.34 -6.93
CA VAL A 158 1.30 -7.17 -6.46
C VAL A 158 2.29 -7.61 -5.39
N PHE A 159 3.38 -6.86 -5.21
CA PHE A 159 4.30 -7.09 -4.12
C PHE A 159 3.73 -6.53 -2.81
N THR A 160 3.58 -7.40 -1.80
CA THR A 160 2.94 -7.10 -0.51
C THR A 160 3.79 -7.66 0.63
N PRO A 161 5.00 -7.12 0.83
CA PRO A 161 5.88 -7.65 1.86
C PRO A 161 5.31 -7.40 3.25
N GLN A 162 5.20 -8.47 4.02
CA GLN A 162 4.74 -8.49 5.39
C GLN A 162 5.89 -8.12 6.33
N THR A 163 7.06 -8.74 6.14
CA THR A 163 8.24 -8.62 7.00
C THR A 163 9.51 -8.35 6.18
N PRO A 164 10.59 -7.83 6.79
CA PRO A 164 11.80 -7.51 6.05
C PRO A 164 12.41 -8.77 5.41
N GLY A 165 12.61 -8.73 4.09
CA GLY A 165 13.24 -9.81 3.32
C GLY A 165 12.29 -10.89 2.82
N ASP A 166 10.98 -10.74 3.01
CA ASP A 166 10.02 -11.64 2.37
C ASP A 166 9.79 -11.30 0.88
N ASP A 167 9.16 -12.24 0.20
CA ASP A 167 8.84 -12.21 -1.23
C ASP A 167 7.34 -12.45 -1.45
N THR A 168 6.52 -11.94 -0.54
CA THR A 168 5.07 -12.16 -0.57
C THR A 168 4.42 -11.39 -1.73
N GLY A 169 3.79 -12.11 -2.65
CA GLY A 169 2.93 -11.56 -3.69
C GLY A 169 1.45 -11.84 -3.38
N THR A 170 0.59 -10.84 -3.57
CA THR A 170 -0.87 -10.99 -3.39
C THR A 170 -1.64 -10.64 -4.65
N CYS A 171 -2.62 -11.47 -5.03
CA CYS A 171 -3.63 -11.08 -6.01
C CYS A 171 -4.78 -10.37 -5.29
N LEU A 172 -4.90 -9.06 -5.48
CA LEU A 172 -5.90 -8.25 -4.76
C LEU A 172 -7.35 -8.47 -5.21
N TYR A 173 -7.56 -9.22 -6.30
CA TYR A 173 -8.90 -9.54 -6.79
C TYR A 173 -9.48 -10.79 -6.13
N CYS A 174 -8.68 -11.86 -6.00
CA CYS A 174 -9.12 -13.12 -5.37
C CYS A 174 -8.62 -13.29 -3.93
N GLY A 175 -7.71 -12.43 -3.45
CA GLY A 175 -7.15 -12.45 -2.10
C GLY A 175 -6.02 -13.46 -1.87
N VAL A 176 -5.65 -14.26 -2.87
CA VAL A 176 -4.57 -15.25 -2.75
C VAL A 176 -3.24 -14.54 -2.50
N SER A 177 -2.54 -14.95 -1.45
CA SER A 177 -1.20 -14.48 -1.08
C SER A 177 -0.24 -15.66 -1.06
N LEU A 178 0.89 -15.54 -1.76
CA LEU A 178 1.91 -16.59 -1.90
C LEU A 178 3.30 -15.99 -1.63
N SER A 179 4.19 -16.79 -1.05
CA SER A 179 5.58 -16.44 -0.71
C SER A 179 6.45 -17.68 -0.78
N GLY A 180 7.77 -17.51 -0.71
CA GLY A 180 8.74 -18.60 -0.81
C GLY A 180 8.81 -19.13 -2.24
N TRP A 181 8.96 -18.22 -3.21
CA TRP A 181 8.99 -18.57 -4.61
C TRP A 181 10.31 -19.26 -4.96
N ASP A 182 10.22 -20.45 -5.55
CA ASP A 182 11.34 -21.25 -6.02
C ASP A 182 11.74 -20.86 -7.46
N ASP A 183 12.96 -21.25 -7.87
CA ASP A 183 13.54 -20.88 -9.17
C ASP A 183 12.69 -21.36 -10.37
N ASP A 184 11.96 -22.47 -10.22
CA ASP A 184 11.14 -23.10 -11.27
C ASP A 184 9.63 -22.78 -11.20
N ASP A 185 9.19 -21.99 -10.20
CA ASP A 185 7.79 -21.60 -10.08
C ASP A 185 7.30 -20.76 -11.28
N ASP A 186 6.09 -21.03 -11.75
CA ASP A 186 5.39 -20.16 -12.70
C ASP A 186 4.16 -19.53 -12.03
N PRO A 187 4.10 -18.20 -11.88
CA PRO A 187 2.94 -17.55 -11.28
C PRO A 187 1.69 -17.56 -12.17
N LEU A 188 1.78 -17.98 -13.44
CA LEU A 188 0.67 -17.99 -14.43
C LEU A 188 -0.13 -19.30 -14.49
#